data_AF-A0AAU8A9B7-F1
#
_entry.id   AF-A0AAU8A9B7-F1
#
_cell.length_a   1.000
_cell.length_b   1.000
_cell.length_c   1.000
_cell.angle_alpha   90.00
_cell.angle_beta   90.00
_cell.angle_gamma   90.00
#
_symmetry.space_group_name_H-M   'P 1'
#
loop_
_entity.id
_entity.type
_entity.pdbx_description
1 polymer ?
#
loop_
_entity_poly.entity_id
_entity_poly.type
_entity_poly.pdbx_seq_one_letter_code
_entity_poly.pdbx_strand_id
1 'polypeptide(L)' 'MKHEKDLSLILYYDFYGEFLTERQAKIFELYYNDDYSLAEIAQECGISRQGVLDALKRAQVKLKDMENKLGLIADSKEI' A
#
# COMPACT_ATOMS: atom_id res chain seq x y z
N MET A 1 11.51 -14.85 9.41
CA MET A 1 10.56 -13.87 9.96
C MET A 1 9.53 -13.58 8.90
N LYS A 2 8.33 -14.18 8.99
CA LYS A 2 7.22 -13.82 8.09
C LYS A 2 6.82 -12.39 8.48
N HIS A 3 7.08 -11.40 7.62
CA HIS A 3 6.49 -10.09 7.81
C HIS A 3 4.99 -10.24 7.56
N GLU A 4 4.21 -10.25 8.64
CA GLU A 4 2.76 -10.21 8.57
C GLU A 4 2.34 -8.90 7.90
N LYS A 5 1.37 -8.98 6.98
CA LYS A 5 0.85 -7.80 6.27
C LYS A 5 0.19 -6.88 7.29
N ASP A 6 0.56 -5.61 7.32
CA ASP A 6 -0.08 -4.63 8.19
C ASP A 6 -1.44 -4.26 7.58
N LEU A 7 -2.49 -4.94 8.03
CA LEU A 7 -3.85 -4.80 7.48
C LEU A 7 -4.44 -3.40 7.68
N SER A 8 -3.91 -2.60 8.60
CA SER A 8 -4.35 -1.20 8.76
C SER A 8 -4.13 -0.38 7.49
N LEU A 9 -3.14 -0.78 6.68
CA LEU A 9 -2.85 -0.11 5.42
C LEU A 9 -3.95 -0.28 4.37
N ILE A 10 -4.77 -1.33 4.45
CA ILE A 10 -5.92 -1.49 3.55
C ILE A 10 -6.92 -0.37 3.80
N LEU A 11 -7.25 -0.13 5.08
CA LEU A 11 -8.10 0.99 5.46
C LEU A 11 -7.47 2.33 5.07
N TYR A 12 -6.15 2.49 5.21
CA TYR A 12 -5.49 3.74 4.82
C TYR A 12 -5.52 3.94 3.30
N TYR A 13 -5.45 2.85 2.55
CA TYR A 13 -5.56 2.87 1.10
C TYR A 13 -6.98 3.26 0.65
N ASP A 14 -8.03 2.83 1.35
CA ASP A 14 -9.41 3.24 1.02
C ASP A 14 -9.61 4.76 1.14
N PHE A 15 -8.92 5.41 2.09
CA PHE A 15 -9.02 6.86 2.31
C PHE A 15 -8.02 7.69 1.50
N TYR A 16 -6.81 7.16 1.30
CA TYR A 16 -5.68 7.92 0.77
C TYR A 16 -5.06 7.31 -0.50
N GLY A 17 -5.66 6.27 -1.06
CA GLY A 17 -5.17 5.52 -2.22
C GLY A 17 -5.01 6.38 -3.47
N GLU A 18 -5.90 7.35 -3.68
CA GLU A 18 -5.84 8.29 -4.81
C GLU A 18 -4.57 9.17 -4.80
N PHE A 19 -3.92 9.34 -3.65
CA PHE A 19 -2.67 10.08 -3.58
C PHE A 19 -1.48 9.25 -4.05
N LEU A 20 -1.59 7.93 -4.16
CA LEU A 20 -0.51 7.09 -4.68
C LEU A 20 -0.35 7.32 -6.19
N THR A 21 0.86 7.10 -6.71
CA THR A 21 1.02 7.01 -8.17
C THR A 21 0.32 5.75 -8.68
N GLU A 22 -0.11 5.74 -9.94
CA GLU A 22 -0.76 4.55 -10.55
C GLU A 22 0.05 3.27 -10.31
N ARG A 23 1.38 3.34 -10.47
CA ARG A 23 2.27 2.20 -10.22
C ARG A 23 2.30 1.77 -8.75
N GLN A 24 2.25 2.70 -7.80
CA GLN A 24 2.22 2.39 -6.38
C GLN A 24 0.88 1.78 -5.98
N ALA A 25 -0.23 2.34 -6.46
CA ALA A 25 -1.58 1.83 -6.26
C ALA A 25 -1.70 0.41 -6.80
N LYS A 26 -1.29 0.16 -8.05
CA LYS A 26 -1.36 -1.17 -8.66
C LYS A 26 -0.55 -2.22 -7.89
N ILE A 27 0.68 -1.88 -7.49
CA ILE A 27 1.52 -2.77 -6.69
C ILE A 27 0.90 -3.03 -5.31
N PHE A 28 0.25 -2.03 -4.72
CA PHE A 28 -0.44 -2.16 -3.44
C PHE A 28 -1.64 -3.10 -3.55
N GLU A 29 -2.52 -2.90 -4.54
CA GLU A 29 -3.69 -3.75 -4.80
C GLU A 29 -3.29 -5.20 -5.01
N LEU A 30 -2.32 -5.46 -5.90
CA LEU A 30 -1.86 -6.82 -6.17
C LEU A 30 -1.34 -7.51 -4.89
N TYR A 31 -0.64 -6.76 -4.03
CA TYR A 31 -0.06 -7.31 -2.81
C TYR A 31 -1.09 -7.49 -1.68
N TYR A 32 -1.93 -6.50 -1.41
CA TYR A 32 -2.84 -6.48 -0.25
C TYR A 32 -4.22 -7.07 -0.55
N ASN A 33 -4.73 -6.91 -1.77
CA ASN A 33 -6.10 -7.29 -2.13
C ASN A 33 -6.14 -8.58 -2.97
N ASP A 34 -5.19 -8.76 -3.89
CA ASP A 34 -5.18 -9.92 -4.80
C ASP A 34 -4.25 -11.07 -4.32
N ASP A 35 -3.59 -10.89 -3.17
CA ASP A 35 -2.68 -11.87 -2.55
C ASP A 35 -1.47 -12.32 -3.40
N TYR A 36 -1.05 -11.52 -4.39
CA TYR A 36 0.14 -11.79 -5.16
C TYR A 36 1.40 -11.70 -4.28
N SER A 37 2.34 -12.63 -4.50
CA SER A 37 3.68 -12.55 -3.95
C SER A 37 4.51 -11.47 -4.63
N LEU A 38 5.56 -10.99 -3.97
CA LEU A 38 6.50 -10.01 -4.57
C LEU A 38 7.13 -10.49 -5.88
N ALA A 39 7.23 -11.81 -6.11
CA ALA A 39 7.76 -12.38 -7.33
C ALA A 39 6.73 -12.32 -8.48
N GLU A 40 5.46 -12.65 -8.20
CA GLU A 40 4.37 -12.55 -9.18
C GLU A 40 4.14 -11.09 -9.59
N ILE A 41 4.16 -10.15 -8.63
CA ILE A 41 4.05 -8.72 -8.93
C ILE A 41 5.23 -8.24 -9.78
N ALA A 42 6.44 -8.72 -9.50
CA ALA A 42 7.64 -8.37 -10.27
C ALA A 42 7.51 -8.81 -11.73
N GLN A 43 6.98 -10.01 -11.96
CA GLN A 43 6.70 -10.54 -13.30
C GLN A 43 5.60 -9.73 -13.99
N GLU A 44 4.47 -9.52 -13.32
CA GLU A 44 3.32 -8.78 -13.84
C GLU A 44 3.68 -7.33 -14.23
N CYS A 45 4.44 -6.65 -13.38
CA CYS A 45 4.83 -5.26 -13.58
C CYS A 45 6.10 -5.09 -14.43
N GLY A 46 6.79 -6.17 -14.83
CA GLY A 46 8.03 -6.11 -15.60
C GLY A 46 9.20 -5.43 -14.87
N ILE A 47 9.29 -5.58 -13.53
CA ILE A 47 10.31 -4.93 -12.70
C ILE A 47 11.01 -5.95 -11.79
N SER A 48 12.12 -5.56 -11.16
CA SER A 48 12.77 -6.42 -10.19
C SER A 48 11.93 -6.56 -8.92
N ARG A 49 12.07 -7.71 -8.22
CA ARG A 49 11.48 -7.93 -6.89
C ARG A 49 11.87 -6.84 -5.88
N GLN A 50 13.09 -6.32 -5.98
CA GLN A 50 13.53 -5.18 -5.16
C GLN A 50 12.77 -3.90 -5.52
N GLY A 51 12.54 -3.66 -6.82
CA GLY A 51 11.71 -2.55 -7.29
C GLY A 51 10.26 -2.62 -6.79
N VAL A 52 9.67 -3.82 -6.71
CA VAL A 52 8.35 -4.03 -6.08
C VAL A 52 8.41 -3.65 -4.60
N LEU A 53 9.40 -4.17 -3.86
CA LEU A 53 9.54 -3.91 -2.43
C LEU A 53 9.69 -2.40 -2.14
N ASP A 54 10.49 -1.70 -2.93
CA ASP A 54 10.73 -0.25 -2.76
C ASP A 54 9.52 0.59 -3.15
N ALA A 55 8.75 0.17 -4.16
CA ALA A 55 7.49 0.83 -4.52
C ALA A 55 6.43 0.63 -3.42
N LEU A 56 6.29 -0.60 -2.92
CA LEU A 56 5.36 -0.94 -1.85
C LEU A 56 5.71 -0.18 -0.56
N LYS A 57 6.97 -0.18 -0.12
CA LYS A 57 7.40 0.61 1.06
C LYS A 57 7.09 2.09 0.93
N ARG A 58 7.30 2.68 -0.25
CA ARG A 58 6.97 4.09 -0.49
C ARG A 58 5.47 4.35 -0.43
N ALA A 59 4.65 3.44 -0.96
CA ALA A 59 3.20 3.52 -0.83
C ALA A 59 2.78 3.51 0.66
N GLN A 60 3.29 2.56 1.43
CA GLN A 60 2.99 2.43 2.86
C GLN A 60 3.37 3.67 3.66
N VAL A 61 4.57 4.22 3.43
CA VAL A 61 5.02 5.46 4.09
C VAL A 61 4.10 6.62 3.71
N LYS A 62 3.72 6.73 2.44
CA LYS A 62 2.85 7.82 1.98
C LYS A 62 1.45 7.74 2.60
N LEU A 63 0.84 6.55 2.63
CA LEU A 63 -0.46 6.34 3.28
C LEU A 63 -0.43 6.70 4.78
N LYS A 64 0.61 6.25 5.50
CA LYS A 64 0.79 6.59 6.93
C LYS A 64 1.03 8.09 7.15
N ASP A 65 1.79 8.73 6.28
CA ASP A 65 2.03 10.18 6.34
C ASP A 65 0.76 10.99 6.04
N MET A 66 -0.10 10.54 5.13
CA MET A 66 -1.40 11.16 4.90
C MET A 66 -2.30 11.06 6.14
N GLU A 67 -2.39 9.89 6.77
CA GLU A 67 -3.14 9.75 8.01
C GLU A 67 -2.58 10.65 9.12
N ASN A 68 -1.27 10.71 9.29
CA ASN A 68 -0.66 11.58 10.30
C ASN A 68 -0.95 13.08 10.07
N LYS A 69 -1.18 13.50 8.82
CA LYS A 69 -1.42 14.89 8.46
C LYS A 69 -2.89 15.27 8.43
N LEU A 70 -3.75 14.34 8.01
CA LEU A 70 -5.16 14.61 7.74
C LEU A 70 -6.09 14.01 8.80
N GLY A 71 -5.69 12.92 9.46
CA GLY A 71 -6.46 12.31 10.56
C GLY A 71 -7.85 11.80 10.18
N LEU A 72 -8.17 11.63 8.89
CA LEU A 72 -9.54 11.34 8.45
C LEU A 72 -10.08 10.02 9.00
N ILE A 73 -9.21 9.05 9.22
CA ILE A 73 -9.62 7.74 9.74
C ILE A 73 -9.90 7.85 11.25
N ALA A 74 -9.10 8.61 11.98
CA ALA A 74 -9.39 8.91 13.38
C ALA A 74 -10.73 9.66 13.51
N ASP A 75 -10.94 10.72 12.72
CA ASP A 75 -12.14 11.54 12.76
C ASP A 75 -13.40 10.74 12.38
N SER A 76 -13.31 9.88 11.35
CA SER A 76 -14.45 9.04 10.92
C SER A 76 -14.90 7.99 11.94
N LYS A 77 -14.07 7.66 12.93
CA LYS A 77 -14.40 6.70 14.01
C LYS A 77 -15.12 7.34 15.20
N GLU A 78 -15.21 8.67 15.24
CA GLU A 78 -15.89 9.41 16.31
C GLU A 78 -17.37 9.71 15.99
N ILE A 79 -17.89 9.20 14.88
CA ILE A 79 -19.29 9.31 14.44
C ILE A 79 -20.02 7.97 14.65
#